data_AF-A0A9E6F5U1-F1
#
_entry.id   AF-A0A9E6F5U1-F1
#
_cell.length_a   1.000
_cell.length_b   1.000
_cell.length_c   1.000
_cell.angle_alpha   90.00
_cell.angle_beta   90.00
_cell.angle_gamma   90.00
#
_symmetry.space_group_name_H-M   'P 1'
#
loop_
_entity.id
_entity.type
_entity.pdbx_description
1 polymer ?
#
loop_
_entity_poly.entity_id
_entity_poly.type
_entity_poly.pdbx_seq_one_letter_code
_entity_poly.pdbx_strand_id
1 'polypeptide(L)'
;MKRHFQRTNSLTWCVRLLTCLLLSVFLVACSKKEEKSVGQLAPLKGGIKQGGVFRTNAVSDISSLDPARMAKLSEVLVGHQVYDLLVNLNDSTLEFEPMLGKSWEISDDGLTYTFHLRGDVYFHDDSCFPDGKGRKLTAADIKYSLTRSVDARVQSLGSEFFTTCVLGAEAYYDATIEAIKAKSEPSVKEVAGYLAPN
;
A
#
# COMPACT_ATOMS: atom_id res chain seq x y z
N MET A 1 -45.77 -80.21 7.26
CA MET A 1 -45.24 -79.13 6.40
C MET A 1 -44.86 -77.94 7.31
N LYS A 2 -43.63 -77.92 7.84
CA LYS A 2 -43.17 -76.93 8.83
C LYS A 2 -42.82 -75.62 8.13
N ARG A 3 -43.53 -74.52 8.44
CA ARG A 3 -43.17 -73.17 8.00
C ARG A 3 -42.25 -72.54 9.05
N HIS A 4 -41.00 -72.28 8.68
CA HIS A 4 -40.07 -71.46 9.45
C HIS A 4 -40.49 -69.99 9.33
N PHE A 5 -40.82 -69.37 10.46
CA PHE A 5 -41.09 -67.94 10.57
C PHE A 5 -39.80 -67.24 11.03
N GLN A 6 -39.13 -66.52 10.12
CA GLN A 6 -37.98 -65.70 10.49
C GLN A 6 -38.47 -64.36 11.07
N ARG A 7 -38.16 -64.12 12.35
CA ARG A 7 -38.26 -62.80 12.99
C ARG A 7 -37.22 -61.88 12.35
N THR A 8 -37.65 -60.95 11.51
CA THR A 8 -36.79 -59.87 11.03
C THR A 8 -36.72 -58.77 12.10
N ASN A 9 -35.50 -58.43 12.52
CA ASN A 9 -35.24 -57.41 13.54
C ASN A 9 -35.51 -56.00 12.99
N SER A 10 -36.66 -55.41 13.35
CA SER A 10 -37.02 -54.02 13.01
C SER A 10 -35.97 -53.01 13.50
N LEU A 11 -35.31 -53.31 14.61
CA LEU A 11 -34.27 -52.47 15.21
C LEU A 11 -33.04 -52.31 14.30
N THR A 12 -32.64 -53.37 13.58
CA THR A 12 -31.51 -53.30 12.63
C THR A 12 -31.82 -52.47 11.39
N TRP A 13 -33.09 -52.36 10.99
CA TRP A 13 -33.51 -51.47 9.90
C TRP A 13 -33.53 -50.00 10.34
N CYS A 14 -34.02 -49.71 11.54
CA CYS A 14 -34.00 -48.36 12.09
C CYS A 14 -32.58 -47.83 12.29
N VAL A 15 -31.65 -48.65 12.81
CA VAL A 15 -30.25 -48.24 12.99
C VAL A 15 -29.57 -47.99 11.65
N ARG A 16 -29.81 -48.83 10.63
CA ARG A 16 -29.25 -48.62 9.27
C ARG A 16 -29.80 -47.37 8.60
N LEU A 17 -31.10 -47.09 8.74
CA LEU A 17 -31.72 -45.86 8.25
C LEU A 17 -31.16 -44.61 8.94
N LEU A 18 -30.98 -44.66 10.27
CA LEU A 18 -30.42 -43.54 11.04
C LEU A 18 -28.95 -43.28 10.69
N THR A 19 -28.15 -44.33 10.50
CA THR A 19 -26.75 -44.21 10.07
C THR A 19 -26.63 -43.65 8.65
N CYS A 20 -27.51 -44.03 7.72
CA CYS A 20 -27.53 -43.44 6.37
C CYS A 20 -27.94 -41.97 6.39
N LEU A 21 -28.91 -41.60 7.24
CA LEU A 21 -29.34 -40.21 7.40
C LEU A 21 -28.22 -39.34 7.99
N LEU A 22 -27.52 -39.83 9.02
CA LEU A 22 -26.37 -39.12 9.62
C LEU A 22 -25.18 -39.00 8.65
N LEU A 23 -24.91 -40.01 7.82
CA LEU A 23 -23.88 -39.95 6.78
C LEU A 23 -24.20 -38.92 5.68
N SER A 24 -25.48 -38.79 5.32
CA SER A 24 -25.93 -37.78 4.33
C SER A 24 -25.80 -36.34 4.85
N VAL A 25 -26.00 -36.11 6.15
CA VAL A 25 -25.81 -34.78 6.78
C VAL A 25 -24.32 -34.41 6.82
N PHE A 26 -23.43 -35.38 7.04
CA PHE A 26 -21.98 -35.15 6.98
C PHE A 26 -21.47 -34.82 5.57
N LEU A 27 -22.06 -35.37 4.52
CA LEU A 27 -21.68 -35.09 3.12
C LEU A 27 -22.12 -33.70 2.65
N VAL A 28 -23.22 -33.15 3.18
CA VAL A 28 -23.70 -31.79 2.86
C VAL A 28 -22.88 -30.70 3.58
N ALA A 29 -22.22 -31.04 4.70
CA ALA A 29 -21.33 -30.13 5.42
C ALA A 29 -20.01 -29.84 4.69
N CYS A 30 -19.65 -30.66 3.69
CA CYS A 30 -18.64 -30.29 2.69
C CYS A 30 -19.27 -29.44 1.59
N SER A 31 -19.91 -28.33 1.97
CA SER A 31 -20.20 -27.27 1.02
C SER A 31 -18.86 -26.68 0.59
N LYS A 32 -18.45 -27.02 -0.63
CA LYS A 32 -17.30 -26.43 -1.33
C LYS A 32 -17.29 -24.93 -1.07
N LYS A 33 -16.23 -24.47 -0.41
CA LYS A 33 -15.91 -23.04 -0.33
C LYS A 33 -15.65 -22.62 -1.79
N GLU A 34 -16.63 -21.98 -2.42
CA GLU A 34 -16.43 -21.39 -3.74
C GLU A 34 -15.32 -20.36 -3.61
N GLU A 35 -14.13 -20.70 -4.11
CA GLU A 35 -13.10 -19.70 -4.40
C GLU A 35 -13.73 -18.73 -5.40
N LYS A 36 -14.06 -17.52 -4.93
CA LYS A 36 -14.51 -16.45 -5.80
C LYS A 36 -13.47 -16.29 -6.91
N SER A 37 -13.86 -16.57 -8.14
CA SER A 37 -12.96 -16.43 -9.28
C SER A 37 -12.49 -14.97 -9.37
N VAL A 38 -11.17 -14.78 -9.50
CA VAL A 38 -10.57 -13.47 -9.75
C VAL A 38 -11.21 -12.93 -11.04
N GLY A 39 -12.04 -11.88 -10.92
CA GLY A 39 -12.72 -11.27 -12.06
C GLY A 39 -14.24 -11.13 -11.93
N GLN A 40 -14.88 -11.77 -10.96
CA GLN A 40 -16.34 -11.69 -10.80
C GLN A 40 -16.75 -10.54 -9.89
N LEU A 41 -17.69 -9.71 -10.37
CA LEU A 41 -18.23 -8.59 -9.61
C LEU A 41 -19.30 -9.09 -8.62
N ALA A 42 -19.12 -8.79 -7.34
CA ALA A 42 -20.10 -9.02 -6.30
C ALA A 42 -20.88 -7.72 -6.01
N PRO A 43 -22.23 -7.76 -5.93
CA PRO A 43 -23.02 -6.59 -5.59
C PRO A 43 -22.84 -6.20 -4.12
N LEU A 44 -22.79 -4.88 -3.85
CA LEU A 44 -22.81 -4.24 -2.53
C LEU A 44 -24.02 -3.30 -2.42
N LYS A 45 -24.34 -2.87 -1.19
CA LYS A 45 -25.42 -1.92 -0.91
C LYS A 45 -25.16 -0.59 -1.64
N GLY A 46 -26.22 0.02 -2.18
CA GLY A 46 -26.15 1.32 -2.85
C GLY A 46 -25.74 1.27 -4.33
N GLY A 47 -25.83 0.11 -4.99
CA GLY A 47 -25.48 -0.03 -6.42
C GLY A 47 -23.98 -0.17 -6.68
N ILE A 48 -23.17 -0.27 -5.63
CA ILE A 48 -21.72 -0.47 -5.71
C ILE A 48 -21.42 -1.94 -6.03
N LYS A 49 -20.34 -2.20 -6.78
CA LYS A 49 -19.85 -3.57 -7.05
C LYS A 49 -18.42 -3.70 -6.54
N GLN A 50 -18.08 -4.85 -5.95
CA GLN A 50 -16.74 -5.17 -5.45
C GLN A 50 -16.14 -6.34 -6.22
N GLY A 51 -14.82 -6.30 -6.41
CA GLY A 51 -14.08 -7.33 -7.15
C GLY A 51 -13.95 -6.98 -8.63
N GLY A 52 -13.55 -7.96 -9.43
CA GLY A 52 -13.25 -7.75 -10.84
C GLY A 52 -11.78 -7.39 -11.12
N VAL A 53 -11.47 -7.23 -12.41
CA VAL A 53 -10.16 -6.77 -12.87
C VAL A 53 -10.39 -5.50 -13.70
N PHE A 54 -9.90 -4.38 -13.21
CA PHE A 54 -9.83 -3.14 -13.99
C PHE A 54 -8.63 -3.22 -14.94
N ARG A 55 -8.89 -3.01 -16.24
CA ARG A 55 -7.85 -2.98 -17.27
C ARG A 55 -7.86 -1.61 -17.93
N THR A 56 -6.70 -0.97 -17.94
CA THR A 56 -6.46 0.29 -18.65
C THR A 56 -5.27 0.13 -19.58
N ASN A 57 -5.23 0.92 -20.65
CA ASN A 57 -4.10 0.94 -21.57
C ASN A 57 -2.98 1.80 -20.96
N ALA A 58 -1.77 1.28 -20.94
CA ALA A 58 -0.59 2.09 -20.70
C ALA A 58 -0.26 2.86 -21.99
N VAL A 59 0.00 4.16 -21.88
CA VAL A 59 0.36 5.02 -23.02
C VAL A 59 1.85 4.99 -23.33
N SER A 60 2.64 4.38 -22.44
CA SER A 60 4.09 4.21 -22.52
C SER A 60 4.50 2.94 -21.79
N ASP A 61 5.70 2.46 -22.04
CA ASP A 61 6.35 1.48 -21.17
C ASP A 61 6.56 2.03 -19.75
N ILE A 62 6.74 1.11 -18.80
CA ILE A 62 7.08 1.41 -17.40
C ILE A 62 8.55 1.01 -17.22
N SER A 63 9.41 1.99 -16.96
CA SER A 63 10.85 1.79 -16.75
C SER A 63 11.26 1.90 -15.29
N SER A 64 10.47 2.59 -14.46
CA SER A 64 10.70 2.75 -13.03
C SER A 64 9.39 2.69 -12.25
N LEU A 65 9.46 2.08 -11.05
CA LEU A 65 8.43 2.19 -10.00
C LEU A 65 8.94 2.96 -8.78
N ASP A 66 10.14 3.53 -8.87
CA ASP A 66 10.67 4.46 -7.89
C ASP A 66 10.07 5.85 -8.15
N PRO A 67 9.27 6.41 -7.21
CA PRO A 67 8.61 7.71 -7.39
C PRO A 67 9.58 8.87 -7.62
N ALA A 68 10.81 8.81 -7.11
CA ALA A 68 11.81 9.85 -7.35
C ALA A 68 12.31 9.87 -8.80
N ARG A 69 12.12 8.77 -9.55
CA ARG A 69 12.63 8.56 -10.91
C ARG A 69 11.52 8.38 -11.96
N MET A 70 10.25 8.46 -11.56
CA MET A 70 9.13 8.37 -12.50
C MET A 70 9.11 9.61 -13.39
N ALA A 71 9.05 9.40 -14.70
CA ALA A 71 9.09 10.45 -15.71
C ALA A 71 7.92 10.36 -16.70
N LYS A 72 7.29 9.18 -16.78
CA LYS A 72 6.29 8.85 -17.79
C LYS A 72 4.91 8.79 -17.17
N LEU A 73 3.89 9.21 -17.91
CA LEU A 73 2.49 9.21 -17.45
C LEU A 73 2.04 7.83 -16.95
N SER A 74 2.40 6.74 -17.64
CA SER A 74 2.02 5.39 -17.22
C SER A 74 2.66 4.99 -15.88
N GLU A 75 3.85 5.48 -15.58
CA GLU A 75 4.54 5.24 -14.30
C GLU A 75 3.83 6.00 -13.17
N VAL A 76 3.51 7.28 -13.39
CA VAL A 76 2.78 8.13 -12.42
C VAL A 76 1.40 7.53 -12.10
N LEU A 77 0.68 7.05 -13.12
CA LEU A 77 -0.63 6.41 -12.92
C LEU A 77 -0.54 5.18 -12.01
N VAL A 78 0.50 4.36 -12.16
CA VAL A 78 0.75 3.22 -11.26
C VAL A 78 1.20 3.72 -9.89
N GLY A 79 2.06 4.74 -9.84
CA GLY A 79 2.54 5.35 -8.61
C GLY A 79 1.41 5.85 -7.72
N HIS A 80 0.40 6.51 -8.28
CA HIS A 80 -0.80 6.96 -7.55
C HIS A 80 -1.65 5.83 -6.97
N GLN A 81 -1.43 4.57 -7.36
CA GLN A 81 -2.11 3.42 -6.75
C GLN A 81 -1.32 2.80 -5.59
N VAL A 82 -0.05 3.19 -5.42
CA VAL A 82 0.90 2.54 -4.49
C VAL A 82 1.46 3.50 -3.45
N TYR A 83 1.62 4.78 -3.80
CA TYR A 83 2.22 5.79 -2.93
C TYR A 83 1.23 6.91 -2.60
N ASP A 84 1.34 7.44 -1.39
CA ASP A 84 0.60 8.60 -0.92
C ASP A 84 1.53 9.82 -0.77
N LEU A 85 0.95 11.01 -0.94
CA LEU A 85 1.59 12.33 -0.78
C LEU A 85 1.31 12.90 0.62
N LEU A 86 2.06 13.95 1.01
CA LEU A 86 1.74 14.70 2.23
C LEU A 86 0.39 15.42 2.12
N VAL A 87 0.14 16.05 0.98
CA VAL A 87 -1.09 16.75 0.63
C VAL A 87 -1.48 16.40 -0.79
N ASN A 88 -2.77 16.48 -1.09
CA ASN A 88 -3.30 16.31 -2.44
C ASN A 88 -3.82 17.64 -2.98
N LEU A 89 -3.93 17.75 -4.29
CA LEU A 89 -4.62 18.87 -4.95
C LEU A 89 -6.01 18.38 -5.35
N ASN A 90 -7.06 19.08 -4.92
CA ASN A 90 -8.41 18.73 -5.30
C ASN A 90 -8.67 19.12 -6.77
N ASP A 91 -9.01 18.15 -7.62
CA ASP A 91 -9.20 18.39 -9.06
C ASP A 91 -10.34 19.36 -9.40
N SER A 92 -11.31 19.53 -8.49
CA SER A 92 -12.48 20.40 -8.72
C SER A 92 -12.28 21.81 -8.18
N THR A 93 -11.70 21.94 -6.98
CA THR A 93 -11.54 23.24 -6.32
C THR A 93 -10.15 23.84 -6.52
N LEU A 94 -9.16 23.02 -6.91
CA LEU A 94 -7.73 23.37 -6.97
C LEU A 94 -7.17 23.81 -5.60
N GLU A 95 -7.83 23.41 -4.52
CA GLU A 95 -7.36 23.64 -3.16
C GLU A 95 -6.54 22.45 -2.67
N PHE A 96 -5.57 22.71 -1.78
CA PHE A 96 -4.83 21.64 -1.12
C PHE A 96 -5.72 20.94 -0.09
N GLU A 97 -5.72 19.61 -0.11
CA GLU A 97 -6.47 18.78 0.83
C GLU A 97 -5.55 17.79 1.58
N PRO A 98 -5.95 17.37 2.79
CA PRO A 98 -5.18 16.41 3.58
C PRO A 98 -4.99 15.05 2.89
N MET A 99 -3.78 14.49 3.01
CA MET A 99 -3.49 13.10 2.64
C MET A 99 -2.74 12.41 3.79
N LEU A 100 -1.41 12.21 3.71
CA LEU A 100 -0.64 11.72 4.86
C LEU A 100 -0.51 12.79 5.96
N GLY A 101 -0.42 14.05 5.58
CA GLY A 101 -0.57 15.20 6.47
C GLY A 101 -2.05 15.49 6.68
N LYS A 102 -2.56 15.27 7.91
CA LYS A 102 -3.96 15.57 8.24
C LYS A 102 -4.23 17.07 8.40
N SER A 103 -3.20 17.84 8.71
CA SER A 103 -3.21 19.30 8.78
C SER A 103 -1.78 19.83 8.73
N TRP A 104 -1.62 21.12 8.46
CA TRP A 104 -0.33 21.79 8.49
C TRP A 104 -0.46 23.23 8.97
N GLU A 105 0.63 23.75 9.50
CA GLU A 105 0.80 25.12 9.95
C GLU A 105 1.96 25.76 9.20
N ILE A 106 1.81 27.04 8.87
CA ILE A 106 2.84 27.85 8.23
C ILE A 106 3.19 28.96 9.22
N SER A 107 4.48 29.14 9.52
CA SER A 107 4.94 30.23 10.38
C SER A 107 4.65 31.60 9.78
N ASP A 108 4.62 32.63 10.63
CA ASP A 108 4.33 34.02 10.22
C ASP A 108 5.30 34.56 9.15
N ASP A 109 6.55 34.08 9.15
CA ASP A 109 7.57 34.43 8.15
C ASP A 109 7.48 33.60 6.85
N GLY A 110 6.61 32.59 6.81
CA GLY A 110 6.44 31.69 5.67
C GLY A 110 7.60 30.71 5.44
N LEU A 111 8.55 30.60 6.37
CA LEU A 111 9.76 29.78 6.18
C LEU A 111 9.66 28.39 6.82
N THR A 112 8.72 28.18 7.74
CA THR A 112 8.55 26.90 8.44
C THR A 112 7.17 26.33 8.19
N TYR A 113 7.15 25.11 7.65
CA TYR A 113 5.94 24.32 7.43
C TYR A 113 5.94 23.13 8.38
N THR A 114 4.94 23.06 9.25
CA THR A 114 4.78 21.96 10.21
C THR A 114 3.61 21.08 9.78
N PHE A 115 3.90 19.84 9.38
CA PHE A 115 2.87 18.86 9.00
C PHE A 115 2.53 17.96 10.19
N HIS A 116 1.24 17.86 10.49
CA HIS A 116 0.71 16.90 11.45
C HIS A 116 0.30 15.64 10.70
N LEU A 117 0.96 14.52 10.98
CA LEU A 117 0.72 13.28 10.23
C LEU A 117 -0.48 12.49 10.74
N ARG A 118 -1.03 11.67 9.87
CA ARG A 118 -2.00 10.63 10.21
C ARG A 118 -1.37 9.57 11.13
N GLY A 119 -2.16 9.12 12.10
CA GLY A 119 -1.74 8.15 13.10
C GLY A 119 -2.18 6.71 12.81
N ASP A 120 -2.77 6.45 11.66
CA ASP A 120 -3.45 5.21 11.29
C ASP A 120 -2.92 4.58 9.99
N VAL A 121 -1.79 5.08 9.47
CA VAL A 121 -1.20 4.64 8.21
C VAL A 121 -0.09 3.62 8.45
N TYR A 122 -0.10 2.55 7.65
CA TYR A 122 0.88 1.46 7.67
C TYR A 122 1.39 1.20 6.26
N PHE A 123 2.66 0.83 6.14
CA PHE A 123 3.19 0.32 4.89
C PHE A 123 2.56 -1.03 4.53
N HIS A 124 2.60 -1.38 3.25
CA HIS A 124 2.25 -2.73 2.80
C HIS A 124 3.17 -3.79 3.41
N ASP A 125 2.64 -5.00 3.60
CA ASP A 125 3.42 -6.17 3.97
C ASP A 125 4.43 -6.50 2.85
N ASP A 126 5.71 -6.55 3.19
CA ASP A 126 6.79 -6.88 2.27
C ASP A 126 7.95 -7.51 3.03
N SER A 127 8.66 -8.43 2.36
CA SER A 127 9.84 -9.13 2.90
C SER A 127 11.00 -8.22 3.35
N CYS A 128 11.04 -6.95 2.91
CA CYS A 128 12.02 -5.97 3.37
C CYS A 128 11.80 -5.54 4.82
N PHE A 129 10.59 -5.71 5.35
CA PHE A 129 10.30 -5.47 6.76
C PHE A 129 10.58 -6.72 7.60
N PRO A 130 10.94 -6.54 8.89
CA PRO A 130 11.01 -7.66 9.82
C PRO A 130 9.73 -8.52 9.76
N ASP A 131 9.91 -9.83 9.67
CA ASP A 131 8.84 -10.83 9.57
C ASP A 131 7.87 -10.64 8.38
N GLY A 132 8.25 -9.85 7.37
CA GLY A 132 7.42 -9.58 6.20
C GLY A 132 6.22 -8.66 6.48
N LYS A 133 6.21 -7.96 7.63
CA LYS A 133 5.06 -7.17 8.08
C LYS A 133 5.31 -5.67 8.02
N GLY A 134 4.43 -4.98 7.31
CA GLY A 134 4.46 -3.53 7.20
C GLY A 134 4.31 -2.89 8.57
N ARG A 135 5.16 -1.90 8.86
CA ARG A 135 5.06 -1.12 10.09
C ARG A 135 4.27 0.16 9.87
N LYS A 136 3.95 0.83 10.98
CA LYS A 136 3.35 2.16 10.97
C LYS A 136 4.27 3.17 10.29
N LEU A 137 3.67 4.09 9.52
CA LEU A 137 4.33 5.27 8.98
C LEU A 137 4.76 6.21 10.13
N THR A 138 5.93 6.82 9.98
CA THR A 138 6.52 7.78 10.92
C THR A 138 7.00 9.03 10.20
N ALA A 139 7.26 10.12 10.94
CA ALA A 139 7.84 11.33 10.36
C ALA A 139 9.23 11.09 9.73
N ALA A 140 9.98 10.10 10.22
CA ALA A 140 11.27 9.71 9.65
C ALA A 140 11.15 9.20 8.21
N ASP A 141 10.02 8.59 7.83
CA ASP A 141 9.79 8.11 6.45
C ASP A 141 9.60 9.25 5.46
N ILE A 142 8.93 10.32 5.91
CA ILE A 142 8.76 11.55 5.15
C ILE A 142 10.10 12.25 5.00
N LYS A 143 10.85 12.44 6.11
CA LYS A 143 12.20 13.02 6.08
C LYS A 143 13.11 12.23 5.14
N TYR A 144 13.11 10.91 5.23
CA TYR A 144 13.89 10.05 4.34
C TYR A 144 13.53 10.29 2.86
N SER A 145 12.23 10.30 2.52
CA SER A 145 11.78 10.47 1.14
C SER A 145 12.16 11.84 0.56
N LEU A 146 12.03 12.91 1.35
CA LEU A 146 12.44 14.26 0.96
C LEU A 146 13.96 14.42 0.89
N THR A 147 14.72 13.86 1.83
CA THR A 147 16.19 13.85 1.74
C THR A 147 16.64 13.10 0.48
N ARG A 148 15.99 11.98 0.15
CA ARG A 148 16.30 11.21 -1.05
C ARG A 148 15.97 11.95 -2.34
N SER A 149 14.96 12.82 -2.35
CA SER A 149 14.60 13.60 -3.54
C SER A 149 15.65 14.65 -3.91
N VAL A 150 16.52 15.03 -2.97
CA VAL A 150 17.65 15.96 -3.18
C VAL A 150 19.02 15.28 -3.08
N ASP A 151 19.07 13.95 -3.13
CA ASP A 151 20.32 13.20 -3.18
C ASP A 151 20.73 12.97 -4.64
N ALA A 152 21.87 13.52 -5.06
CA ALA A 152 22.30 13.43 -6.45
C ALA A 152 22.56 11.99 -6.93
N ARG A 153 22.81 11.06 -6.00
CA ARG A 153 22.99 9.63 -6.32
C ARG A 153 21.70 9.00 -6.85
N VAL A 154 20.54 9.54 -6.44
CA VAL A 154 19.22 9.04 -6.81
C VAL A 154 18.85 9.49 -8.23
N GLN A 155 19.40 10.63 -8.68
CA GLN A 155 19.07 11.27 -9.96
C GLN A 155 17.57 11.56 -10.05
N SER A 156 17.03 12.15 -8.98
CA SER A 156 15.62 12.55 -8.92
C SER A 156 15.35 13.68 -9.92
N LEU A 157 14.31 13.54 -10.74
CA LEU A 157 13.94 14.52 -11.76
C LEU A 157 13.42 15.84 -11.19
N GLY A 158 13.07 15.87 -9.90
CA GLY A 158 12.52 17.05 -9.22
C GLY A 158 13.45 17.64 -8.16
N SER A 159 14.75 17.29 -8.17
CA SER A 159 15.68 17.74 -7.13
C SER A 159 15.74 19.27 -7.04
N GLU A 160 15.73 19.96 -8.19
CA GLU A 160 15.82 21.43 -8.26
C GLU A 160 14.68 22.19 -7.55
N PHE A 161 13.50 21.58 -7.43
CA PHE A 161 12.36 22.19 -6.76
C PHE A 161 12.62 22.39 -5.27
N PHE A 162 13.52 21.60 -4.69
CA PHE A 162 13.82 21.63 -3.26
C PHE A 162 15.19 22.23 -2.95
N THR A 163 16.21 21.97 -3.78
CA THR A 163 17.58 22.46 -3.51
C THR A 163 17.65 23.98 -3.36
N THR A 164 16.81 24.71 -4.09
CA THR A 164 16.79 26.17 -4.10
C THR A 164 15.93 26.82 -3.01
N CYS A 165 15.03 26.08 -2.37
CA CYS A 165 14.06 26.65 -1.41
C CYS A 165 14.11 26.03 -0.01
N VAL A 166 14.78 24.88 0.17
CA VAL A 166 14.90 24.21 1.47
C VAL A 166 16.28 24.49 2.06
N LEU A 167 16.29 24.95 3.32
CA LEU A 167 17.51 25.20 4.08
C LEU A 167 18.45 23.99 4.07
N GLY A 168 19.66 24.17 3.53
CA GLY A 168 20.70 23.14 3.49
C GLY A 168 20.53 22.05 2.43
N ALA A 169 19.50 22.10 1.59
CA ALA A 169 19.28 21.09 0.55
C ALA A 169 20.32 21.18 -0.58
N GLU A 170 20.67 22.39 -1.04
CA GLU A 170 21.76 22.59 -2.01
C GLU A 170 23.11 22.07 -1.47
N ALA A 171 23.47 22.44 -0.24
CA ALA A 171 24.71 21.97 0.39
C ALA A 171 24.78 20.44 0.51
N TYR A 172 23.65 19.79 0.83
CA TYR A 172 23.55 18.34 0.84
C TYR A 172 23.71 17.76 -0.57
N TYR A 173 23.00 18.30 -1.57
CA TYR A 173 23.08 17.86 -2.96
C TYR A 173 24.52 17.93 -3.48
N ASP A 174 25.21 19.06 -3.30
CA ASP A 174 26.60 19.23 -3.72
C ASP A 174 27.55 18.27 -3.00
N ALA A 175 27.36 18.05 -1.70
CA ALA A 175 28.14 17.06 -0.96
C ALA A 175 27.94 15.65 -1.51
N THR A 176 26.74 15.29 -1.99
CA THR A 176 26.50 14.00 -2.64
C THR A 176 27.15 13.89 -4.02
N ILE A 177 27.25 14.98 -4.78
CA ILE A 177 28.02 15.02 -6.04
C ILE A 177 29.50 14.77 -5.78
N GLU A 178 30.08 15.44 -4.79
CA GLU A 178 31.49 15.24 -4.42
C GLU A 178 31.75 13.83 -3.88
N ALA A 179 30.81 13.28 -3.10
CA ALA A 179 30.85 11.90 -2.62
C ALA A 179 30.92 10.88 -3.76
N ILE A 180 30.14 11.08 -4.84
CA ILE A 180 30.18 10.25 -6.05
C ILE A 180 31.58 10.27 -6.68
N LYS A 181 32.14 11.47 -6.88
CA LYS A 181 33.47 11.65 -7.48
C LYS A 181 34.57 11.00 -6.64
N ALA A 182 34.49 11.18 -5.32
CA ALA A 182 35.47 10.67 -4.36
C ALA A 182 35.25 9.19 -3.99
N LYS A 183 34.13 8.57 -4.41
CA LYS A 183 33.69 7.23 -3.96
C LYS A 183 33.69 7.11 -2.44
N SER A 184 33.15 8.12 -1.77
CA SER A 184 33.11 8.24 -0.31
C SER A 184 31.71 8.62 0.18
N GLU A 185 31.52 8.76 1.48
CA GLU A 185 30.29 9.33 2.04
C GLU A 185 30.27 10.86 1.92
N PRO A 186 29.09 11.48 1.79
CA PRO A 186 28.99 12.93 1.70
C PRO A 186 29.43 13.60 3.01
N SER A 187 30.11 14.73 2.87
CA SER A 187 30.56 15.57 3.98
C SER A 187 29.38 16.17 4.77
N VAL A 188 28.26 16.42 4.08
CA VAL A 188 26.99 16.83 4.65
C VAL A 188 26.08 15.60 4.69
N LYS A 189 25.64 15.21 5.89
CA LYS A 189 24.88 13.96 6.10
C LYS A 189 23.37 14.16 6.16
N GLU A 190 22.92 15.38 6.38
CA GLU A 190 21.50 15.70 6.53
C GLU A 190 21.16 17.02 5.85
N VAL A 191 19.91 17.15 5.44
CA VAL A 191 19.32 18.41 4.97
C VAL A 191 18.76 19.15 6.19
N ALA A 192 19.34 20.28 6.54
CA ALA A 192 19.01 21.02 7.76
C ALA A 192 17.52 21.42 7.88
N GLY A 193 16.87 21.70 6.75
CA GLY A 193 15.46 22.08 6.69
C GLY A 193 14.47 20.91 6.83
N TYR A 194 14.93 19.65 6.76
CA TYR A 194 14.05 18.49 6.96
C TYR A 194 14.12 17.98 8.39
N LEU A 195 13.09 18.32 9.16
CA LEU A 195 12.96 17.98 10.56
C LEU A 195 11.91 16.88 10.75
N ALA A 196 12.24 15.87 11.53
CA ALA A 196 11.32 14.83 11.95
C ALA A 196 11.56 14.56 13.44
N PRO A 197 10.70 15.04 14.35
CA PRO A 197 10.80 14.69 15.76
C PRO A 197 10.52 13.18 15.93
N ASN A 198 11.20 12.59 16.92
CA ASN A 198 11.01 11.19 17.32
C ASN A 198 9.64 10.96 17.96
#